data_AF-A0A7W0PC31-F1
#
_entry.id   AF-A0A7W0PC31-F1
#
_cell.length_a   1.000
_cell.length_b   1.000
_cell.length_c   1.000
_cell.angle_alpha   90.00
_cell.angle_beta   90.00
_cell.angle_gamma   90.00
#
_symmetry.space_group_name_H-M   'P 1'
#
loop_
_entity.id
_entity.type
_entity.pdbx_description
1 polymer ?
#
loop_
_entity_poly.entity_id
_entity_poly.type
_entity_poly.pdbx_seq_one_letter_code
_entity_poly.pdbx_strand_id
1 'polypeptide(L)'
;HETAFAQIVAQELGVPIEDIEVHTGDTRRFAYAVGTFASRAAVMSGNAVALAAQAVRAKALRIAAEVLEVDAADLDIIDGVVGVRGDPGAVLPLSSIAVLSNPLRYAFDEASKAATQFARFASDEHPPVADDDEPGLEGRDYYSPVRSTFASGAHAVIVEVDPGTCAVTIEKYAVVHDCGRLINPRIVEGQIHGGVAQGVGGALYEVMAYDDMGQLQNASFMDFLMPYVSEVPRRIDIGHQETASPLNPLGIKGAGEAGVIPGSAAIAAALEDALGIRITQMPLGPSQLYDLIRAARDGRADRTNNHARRSQEEST
;
A
#
# COMPACT_ATOMS: atom_id res chain seq x y z
N HIS A 1 0.67 7.90 -2.04
CA HIS A 1 1.90 7.49 -2.75
C HIS A 1 3.03 8.47 -2.50
N GLU A 2 2.81 9.77 -2.73
CA GLU A 2 3.82 10.83 -2.56
C GLU A 2 4.65 10.68 -1.27
N THR A 3 4.00 10.61 -0.11
CA THR A 3 4.70 10.42 1.17
C THR A 3 5.42 9.07 1.28
N ALA A 4 4.73 7.97 1.00
CA ALA A 4 5.28 6.62 1.22
C ALA A 4 6.47 6.31 0.30
N PHE A 5 6.42 6.73 -0.97
CA PHE A 5 7.54 6.55 -1.89
C PHE A 5 8.69 7.50 -1.57
N ALA A 6 8.41 8.73 -1.14
CA ALA A 6 9.46 9.61 -0.63
C ALA A 6 10.17 9.02 0.60
N GLN A 7 9.44 8.38 1.53
CA GLN A 7 10.04 7.67 2.66
C GLN A 7 10.97 6.52 2.23
N ILE A 8 10.58 5.76 1.20
CA ILE A 8 11.45 4.72 0.63
C ILE A 8 12.73 5.36 0.07
N VAL A 9 12.61 6.38 -0.78
CA VAL A 9 13.78 7.05 -1.36
C VAL A 9 14.68 7.66 -0.29
N ALA A 10 14.11 8.35 0.70
CA ALA A 10 14.85 8.94 1.81
C ALA A 10 15.70 7.89 2.54
N GLN A 11 15.09 6.74 2.84
CA GLN A 11 15.78 5.64 3.52
C GLN A 11 16.87 4.99 2.64
N GLU A 12 16.55 4.71 1.38
CA GLU A 12 17.46 3.98 0.48
C GLU A 12 18.60 4.85 -0.05
N LEU A 13 18.42 6.17 -0.16
CA LEU A 13 19.42 7.11 -0.66
C LEU A 13 20.16 7.88 0.45
N GLY A 14 19.57 8.01 1.65
CA GLY A 14 20.16 8.73 2.78
C GLY A 14 20.00 10.26 2.67
N VAL A 15 18.87 10.73 2.15
CA VAL A 15 18.56 12.17 1.99
C VAL A 15 17.35 12.57 2.84
N PRO A 16 17.23 13.85 3.22
CA PRO A 16 16.03 14.37 3.88
C PRO A 16 14.79 14.17 3.01
N ILE A 17 13.64 13.87 3.63
CA ILE A 17 12.41 13.60 2.88
C ILE A 17 11.87 14.84 2.17
N GLU A 18 12.14 16.03 2.73
CA GLU A 18 11.79 17.33 2.18
C GLU A 18 12.48 17.64 0.85
N ASP A 19 13.60 16.97 0.55
CA ASP A 19 14.33 17.13 -0.72
C ASP A 19 13.78 16.21 -1.82
N ILE A 20 12.70 15.46 -1.55
CA ILE A 20 12.15 14.45 -2.45
C ILE A 20 10.78 14.88 -2.97
N GLU A 21 10.71 15.08 -4.29
CA GLU A 21 9.45 15.30 -4.99
C GLU A 21 9.03 14.02 -5.74
N VAL A 22 7.77 13.59 -5.55
CA VAL A 22 7.22 12.38 -6.18
C VAL A 22 6.18 12.76 -7.20
N HIS A 23 6.41 12.41 -8.46
CA HIS A 23 5.48 12.63 -9.57
C HIS A 23 4.80 11.32 -9.99
N THR A 24 3.48 11.33 -10.17
CA THR A 24 2.72 10.17 -10.68
C THR A 24 1.70 10.60 -11.74
N GLY A 25 1.24 9.67 -12.58
CA GLY A 25 0.13 9.89 -13.52
C GLY A 25 0.45 10.63 -14.85
N ASP A 26 1.58 11.33 -14.98
CA ASP A 26 2.00 11.94 -16.25
C ASP A 26 2.83 10.97 -17.11
N THR A 27 2.21 10.36 -18.12
CA THR A 27 2.84 9.40 -19.05
C THR A 27 3.93 10.00 -19.94
N ARG A 28 4.14 11.32 -19.90
CA ARG A 28 5.28 11.98 -20.56
C ARG A 28 6.54 11.95 -19.70
N ARG A 29 6.41 11.69 -18.39
CA ARG A 29 7.51 11.76 -17.40
C ARG A 29 8.09 10.41 -17.02
N PHE A 30 7.37 9.33 -17.25
CA PHE A 30 7.85 7.98 -17.00
C PHE A 30 7.40 7.06 -18.13
N ALA A 31 8.17 5.99 -18.34
CA ALA A 31 7.87 5.01 -19.36
C ALA A 31 6.74 4.06 -18.90
N TYR A 32 6.95 2.75 -18.95
CA TYR A 32 5.85 1.80 -18.73
C TYR A 32 5.42 1.71 -17.25
N ALA A 33 4.13 1.78 -16.99
CA ALA A 33 3.53 1.44 -15.70
C ALA A 33 2.12 0.90 -15.88
N VAL A 34 1.69 0.03 -14.95
CA VAL A 34 0.35 -0.59 -14.96
C VAL A 34 -0.67 0.21 -14.15
N GLY A 35 -0.22 1.13 -13.30
CA GLY A 35 -1.10 1.93 -12.42
C GLY A 35 -1.42 1.26 -11.07
N THR A 36 -2.38 1.84 -10.35
CA THR A 36 -2.74 1.43 -8.98
C THR A 36 -4.13 0.80 -8.94
N PHE A 37 -4.19 -0.44 -8.46
CA PHE A 37 -5.39 -1.21 -8.12
C PHE A 37 -4.93 -2.47 -7.35
N ALA A 38 -5.86 -3.22 -6.76
CA ALA A 38 -5.59 -4.52 -6.11
C ALA A 38 -4.39 -4.49 -5.12
N SER A 39 -4.27 -3.40 -4.36
CA SER A 39 -3.20 -3.20 -3.37
C SER A 39 -1.76 -3.35 -3.90
N ARG A 40 -1.53 -3.22 -5.20
CA ARG A 40 -0.25 -3.58 -5.85
C ARG A 40 0.85 -2.53 -5.72
N ALA A 41 0.50 -1.26 -5.48
CA ALA A 41 1.41 -0.14 -5.66
C ALA A 41 2.66 -0.21 -4.78
N ALA A 42 2.50 -0.54 -3.50
CA ALA A 42 3.64 -0.70 -2.59
C ALA A 42 4.57 -1.84 -3.05
N VAL A 43 4.01 -3.00 -3.36
CA VAL A 43 4.78 -4.18 -3.80
C VAL A 43 5.52 -3.93 -5.11
N MET A 44 4.86 -3.34 -6.10
CA MET A 44 5.41 -3.17 -7.44
C MET A 44 6.27 -1.92 -7.52
N SER A 45 5.65 -0.75 -7.37
CA SER A 45 6.32 0.53 -7.51
C SER A 45 7.23 0.83 -6.32
N GLY A 46 6.88 0.44 -5.10
CA GLY A 46 7.75 0.66 -3.93
C GLY A 46 9.09 -0.06 -4.05
N ASN A 47 9.10 -1.33 -4.49
CA ASN A 47 10.35 -2.05 -4.73
C ASN A 47 11.13 -1.49 -5.93
N ALA A 48 10.46 -1.11 -7.03
CA ALA A 48 11.14 -0.44 -8.16
C ALA A 48 11.80 0.88 -7.75
N VAL A 49 11.10 1.69 -6.93
CA VAL A 49 11.64 2.94 -6.38
C VAL A 49 12.84 2.68 -5.47
N ALA A 50 12.78 1.65 -4.62
CA ALA A 50 13.91 1.27 -3.77
C ALA A 50 15.13 0.84 -4.59
N LEU A 51 14.95 -0.04 -5.58
CA LEU A 51 16.04 -0.50 -6.44
C LEU A 51 16.67 0.65 -7.23
N ALA A 52 15.85 1.55 -7.77
CA ALA A 52 16.33 2.75 -8.45
C ALA A 52 17.14 3.66 -7.50
N ALA A 53 16.66 3.90 -6.27
CA ALA A 53 17.37 4.69 -5.28
C ALA A 53 18.69 4.02 -4.83
N GLN A 54 18.71 2.69 -4.70
CA GLN A 54 19.92 1.93 -4.39
C GLN A 54 20.97 2.03 -5.50
N ALA A 55 20.55 2.03 -6.77
CA ALA A 55 21.45 2.23 -7.91
C ALA A 55 22.09 3.64 -7.88
N VAL A 56 21.28 4.67 -7.60
CA VAL A 56 21.76 6.05 -7.40
C VAL A 56 22.76 6.12 -6.25
N ARG A 57 22.44 5.51 -5.09
CA ARG A 57 23.31 5.47 -3.92
C ARG A 57 24.65 4.78 -4.23
N ALA A 58 24.62 3.63 -4.91
CA ALA A 58 25.82 2.90 -5.27
C ALA A 58 26.76 3.73 -6.16
N LYS A 59 26.21 4.41 -7.17
CA LYS A 59 26.97 5.31 -8.03
C LYS A 59 27.54 6.50 -7.26
N ALA A 60 26.74 7.12 -6.40
CA ALA A 60 27.18 8.24 -5.56
C ALA A 60 28.36 7.86 -4.66
N LEU A 61 28.28 6.69 -4.01
CA LEU A 61 29.35 6.20 -3.15
C LEU A 61 30.63 5.86 -3.92
N ARG A 62 30.53 5.31 -5.13
CA ARG A 62 31.72 5.06 -5.97
C ARG A 62 32.43 6.35 -6.35
N ILE A 63 31.69 7.37 -6.80
CA ILE A 63 32.26 8.68 -7.13
C ILE A 63 32.90 9.33 -5.89
N ALA A 64 32.23 9.26 -4.74
CA ALA A 64 32.77 9.79 -3.49
C ALA A 64 34.04 9.04 -3.03
N ALA A 65 34.09 7.71 -3.22
CA ALA A 65 35.25 6.88 -2.88
C ALA A 65 36.49 7.28 -3.69
N GLU A 66 36.33 7.54 -5.00
CA GLU A 66 37.39 8.04 -5.86
C GLU A 66 37.90 9.42 -5.40
N VAL A 67 36.98 10.33 -5.02
CA VAL A 67 37.32 11.69 -4.57
C VAL A 67 38.01 11.71 -3.20
N LEU A 68 37.53 10.88 -2.27
CA LEU A 68 38.03 10.82 -0.89
C LEU A 68 39.21 9.84 -0.74
N GLU A 69 39.58 9.10 -1.80
CA GLU A 69 40.64 8.09 -1.80
C GLU A 69 40.44 6.99 -0.73
N VAL A 70 39.19 6.53 -0.56
CA VAL A 70 38.81 5.48 0.39
C VAL A 70 38.03 4.36 -0.28
N ASP A 71 37.82 3.23 0.41
CA ASP A 71 36.91 2.18 -0.07
C ASP A 71 35.45 2.66 0.03
N ALA A 72 34.63 2.38 -0.99
CA ALA A 72 33.21 2.72 -0.96
C ALA A 72 32.45 2.02 0.18
N ALA A 73 32.95 0.88 0.65
CA ALA A 73 32.43 0.18 1.83
C ALA A 73 32.68 0.94 3.14
N ASP A 74 33.58 1.92 3.18
CA ASP A 74 33.83 2.77 4.34
C ASP A 74 32.97 4.05 4.34
N LEU A 75 32.15 4.24 3.30
CA LEU A 75 31.29 5.41 3.13
C LEU A 75 29.82 5.13 3.50
N ASP A 76 29.15 6.18 3.94
CA ASP A 76 27.69 6.20 4.11
C ASP A 76 27.11 7.56 3.68
N ILE A 77 25.81 7.60 3.38
CA ILE A 77 25.09 8.83 3.05
C ILE A 77 24.09 9.11 4.16
N ILE A 78 24.24 10.25 4.83
CA ILE A 78 23.37 10.68 5.93
C ILE A 78 23.02 12.14 5.68
N ASP A 79 21.71 12.46 5.70
CA ASP A 79 21.17 13.81 5.48
C ASP A 79 21.75 14.49 4.21
N GLY A 80 21.91 13.72 3.13
CA GLY A 80 22.43 14.19 1.86
C GLY A 80 23.93 14.49 1.85
N VAL A 81 24.68 14.00 2.83
CA VAL A 81 26.13 14.14 2.92
C VAL A 81 26.77 12.75 2.95
N VAL A 82 27.76 12.54 2.09
CA VAL A 82 28.59 11.33 2.12
C VAL A 82 29.72 11.54 3.11
N GLY A 83 29.90 10.61 4.06
CA GLY A 83 30.94 10.69 5.08
C GLY A 83 31.72 9.39 5.22
N VAL A 84 32.99 9.49 5.62
CA VAL A 84 33.85 8.33 5.93
C VAL A 84 33.60 7.85 7.36
N ARG A 85 33.40 6.55 7.54
CA ARG A 85 33.26 5.95 8.88
C ARG A 85 34.52 6.20 9.71
N GLY A 86 34.34 6.82 10.89
CA GLY A 86 35.42 7.07 11.83
C GLY A 86 36.22 8.36 11.57
N ASP A 87 35.94 9.08 10.48
CA ASP A 87 36.50 10.41 10.22
C ASP A 87 35.39 11.43 9.93
N PRO A 88 34.90 12.15 10.97
CA PRO A 88 33.85 13.15 10.83
C PRO A 88 34.24 14.36 9.95
N GLY A 89 35.54 14.56 9.67
CA GLY A 89 36.03 15.67 8.85
C GLY A 89 36.03 15.36 7.35
N ALA A 90 36.04 14.08 6.97
CA ALA A 90 36.03 13.63 5.60
C ALA A 90 34.59 13.48 5.09
N VAL A 91 34.03 14.59 4.60
CA VAL A 91 32.66 14.67 4.12
C VAL A 91 32.57 15.29 2.72
N LEU A 92 31.58 14.86 1.95
CA LEU A 92 31.30 15.35 0.60
C LEU A 92 29.78 15.46 0.39
N PRO A 93 29.23 16.65 0.12
CA PRO A 93 27.79 16.81 -0.12
C PRO A 93 27.33 16.01 -1.36
N LEU A 94 26.17 15.36 -1.27
CA LEU A 94 25.57 14.62 -2.39
C LEU A 94 25.32 15.52 -3.60
N SER A 95 25.00 16.80 -3.37
CA SER A 95 24.88 17.82 -4.43
C SER A 95 26.19 18.03 -5.19
N SER A 96 27.34 17.97 -4.53
CA SER A 96 28.64 18.06 -5.19
C SER A 96 28.92 16.79 -6.00
N ILE A 97 28.58 15.61 -5.46
CA ILE A 97 28.71 14.34 -6.18
C ILE A 97 27.82 14.30 -7.43
N ALA A 98 26.60 14.84 -7.35
CA ALA A 98 25.69 14.94 -8.48
C ALA A 98 26.24 15.84 -9.61
N VAL A 99 27.07 16.82 -9.27
CA VAL A 99 27.79 17.64 -10.28
C VAL A 99 28.99 16.86 -10.82
N LEU A 100 29.78 16.21 -9.95
CA LEU A 100 30.95 15.39 -10.33
C LEU A 100 30.60 14.20 -11.22
N SER A 101 29.37 13.69 -11.18
CA SER A 101 28.90 12.62 -12.05
C SER A 101 28.70 13.05 -13.52
N ASN A 102 28.99 14.31 -13.87
CA ASN A 102 28.89 14.84 -15.23
C ASN A 102 30.28 15.08 -15.86
N PRO A 103 30.38 15.15 -17.19
CA PRO A 103 31.59 15.61 -17.85
C PRO A 103 31.79 17.12 -17.63
N LEU A 104 32.62 17.48 -16.63
CA LEU A 104 32.84 18.88 -16.22
C LEU A 104 33.92 19.63 -16.99
N ARG A 105 34.51 19.05 -18.05
CA ARG A 105 35.58 19.72 -18.80
C ARG A 105 35.02 20.99 -19.44
N TYR A 106 35.61 22.15 -19.10
CA TYR A 106 35.15 23.49 -19.49
C TYR A 106 33.82 23.97 -18.87
N ALA A 107 33.40 23.39 -17.75
CA ALA A 107 32.34 23.96 -16.92
C ALA A 107 32.92 25.05 -16.00
N PHE A 108 32.26 26.21 -15.94
CA PHE A 108 32.75 27.40 -15.22
C PHE A 108 31.72 28.00 -14.26
N ASP A 109 30.56 27.35 -14.09
CA ASP A 109 29.53 27.78 -13.15
C ASP A 109 29.96 27.53 -11.68
N GLU A 110 29.24 28.15 -10.75
CA GLU A 110 29.56 28.09 -9.32
C GLU A 110 29.43 26.67 -8.73
N ALA A 111 28.50 25.84 -9.24
CA ALA A 111 28.32 24.48 -8.75
C ALA A 111 29.49 23.58 -9.18
N SER A 112 29.96 23.74 -10.42
CA SER A 112 31.16 23.05 -10.94
C SER A 112 32.42 23.44 -10.15
N LYS A 113 32.61 24.73 -9.83
CA LYS A 113 33.72 25.18 -8.98
C LYS A 113 33.64 24.61 -7.55
N ALA A 114 32.45 24.63 -6.95
CA ALA A 114 32.23 24.08 -5.63
C ALA A 114 32.43 22.56 -5.58
N ALA A 115 32.03 21.84 -6.63
CA ALA A 115 32.19 20.39 -6.68
C ALA A 115 33.66 19.97 -6.90
N THR A 116 34.37 20.67 -7.78
CA THR A 116 35.77 20.36 -8.12
C THR A 116 36.78 20.77 -7.05
N GLN A 117 36.41 21.60 -6.06
CA GLN A 117 37.29 21.90 -4.92
C GLN A 117 37.67 20.65 -4.11
N PHE A 118 36.84 19.62 -4.18
CA PHE A 118 37.04 18.34 -3.49
C PHE A 118 37.85 17.35 -4.33
N ALA A 119 37.84 17.48 -5.66
CA ALA A 119 38.52 16.57 -6.55
C ALA A 119 40.00 16.96 -6.74
N ARG A 120 40.92 16.05 -6.42
CA ARG A 120 42.34 16.24 -6.71
C ARG A 120 42.62 15.90 -8.17
N PHE A 121 42.67 16.94 -9.01
CA PHE A 121 43.10 16.95 -10.41
C PHE A 121 42.30 16.01 -11.33
N ALA A 122 41.54 16.59 -12.26
CA ALA A 122 41.02 15.83 -13.39
C ALA A 122 42.21 15.17 -14.12
N SER A 123 42.19 13.83 -14.21
CA SER A 123 43.15 13.11 -15.04
C SER A 123 42.95 13.52 -16.49
N ASP A 124 44.04 13.86 -17.19
CA ASP A 124 43.99 14.08 -18.64
C ASP A 124 43.91 12.76 -19.43
N GLU A 125 44.01 11.62 -18.74
CA GLU A 125 44.03 10.29 -19.36
C GLU A 125 42.62 9.69 -19.54
N HIS A 126 41.66 10.02 -18.67
CA HIS A 126 40.31 9.44 -18.70
C HIS A 126 39.24 10.46 -18.28
N PRO A 127 38.02 10.40 -18.84
CA PRO A 127 36.91 11.26 -18.41
C PRO A 127 36.50 10.96 -16.95
N PRO A 128 35.89 11.93 -16.24
CA PRO A 128 35.44 11.76 -14.86
C PRO A 128 34.22 10.82 -14.71
N VAL A 129 33.73 10.28 -15.82
CA VAL A 129 32.65 9.31 -15.88
C VAL A 129 33.28 7.99 -16.33
N ALA A 130 33.00 6.90 -15.61
CA ALA A 130 33.52 5.58 -15.97
C ALA A 130 33.03 5.16 -17.37
N ASP A 131 33.79 4.29 -18.06
CA ASP A 131 33.51 3.95 -19.47
C ASP A 131 32.09 3.41 -19.73
N ASP A 132 31.48 2.75 -18.74
CA ASP A 132 30.13 2.17 -18.80
C ASP A 132 29.06 3.01 -18.07
N ASP A 133 29.41 4.20 -17.59
CA ASP A 133 28.50 5.09 -16.86
C ASP A 133 27.88 6.15 -17.77
N GLU A 134 26.59 6.41 -17.60
CA GLU A 134 25.94 7.58 -18.18
C GLU A 134 26.20 8.84 -17.32
N PRO A 135 26.31 10.04 -17.90
CA PRO A 135 26.38 11.28 -17.11
C PRO A 135 25.19 11.46 -16.17
N GLY A 136 25.44 12.10 -15.02
CA GLY A 136 24.40 12.43 -14.04
C GLY A 136 24.24 11.37 -12.94
N LEU A 137 23.37 11.67 -11.98
CA LEU A 137 23.13 10.81 -10.82
C LEU A 137 21.66 10.37 -10.80
N GLU A 138 21.34 9.42 -11.68
CA GLU A 138 20.00 8.89 -11.89
C GLU A 138 19.97 7.36 -11.86
N GLY A 139 18.79 6.80 -11.57
CA GLY A 139 18.56 5.37 -11.50
C GLY A 139 17.14 5.04 -11.96
N ARG A 140 16.99 3.87 -12.59
CA ARG A 140 15.72 3.41 -13.14
C ARG A 140 15.61 1.90 -12.97
N ASP A 141 14.47 1.45 -12.47
CA ASP A 141 14.20 0.02 -12.31
C ASP A 141 12.73 -0.32 -12.63
N TYR A 142 12.50 -1.60 -12.93
CA TYR A 142 11.19 -2.21 -13.14
C TYR A 142 11.08 -3.46 -12.30
N TYR A 143 10.14 -3.45 -11.37
CA TYR A 143 9.97 -4.56 -10.46
C TYR A 143 8.67 -5.32 -10.71
N SER A 144 8.81 -6.65 -10.81
CA SER A 144 7.70 -7.60 -10.80
C SER A 144 8.11 -8.84 -10.01
N PRO A 145 7.41 -9.21 -8.93
CA PRO A 145 7.69 -10.44 -8.22
C PRO A 145 7.28 -11.64 -9.08
N VAL A 146 7.92 -12.79 -8.84
CA VAL A 146 7.63 -14.06 -9.56
C VAL A 146 6.19 -14.55 -9.38
N ARG A 147 5.53 -14.11 -8.31
CA ARG A 147 4.12 -14.37 -7.98
C ARG A 147 3.61 -13.33 -6.99
N SER A 148 2.30 -13.34 -6.74
CA SER A 148 1.67 -12.43 -5.77
C SER A 148 2.24 -12.56 -4.36
N THR A 149 2.28 -11.44 -3.64
CA THR A 149 2.50 -11.41 -2.19
C THR A 149 1.19 -11.69 -1.48
N PHE A 150 1.20 -12.56 -0.47
CA PHE A 150 0.00 -12.94 0.27
C PHE A 150 -0.03 -12.24 1.64
N ALA A 151 -0.78 -11.14 1.70
CA ALA A 151 -1.17 -10.54 2.98
C ALA A 151 -2.22 -11.43 3.66
N SER A 152 -2.26 -11.37 4.99
CA SER A 152 -3.25 -12.10 5.78
C SER A 152 -3.83 -11.17 6.84
N GLY A 153 -4.94 -11.59 7.43
CA GLY A 153 -5.53 -10.85 8.54
C GLY A 153 -6.69 -11.61 9.17
N ALA A 154 -7.10 -11.14 10.34
CA ALA A 154 -8.25 -11.62 11.07
C ALA A 154 -9.10 -10.42 11.50
N HIS A 155 -10.40 -10.52 11.26
CA HIS A 155 -11.37 -9.52 11.66
C HIS A 155 -12.30 -10.14 12.70
N ALA A 156 -12.66 -9.36 13.71
CA ALA A 156 -13.64 -9.74 14.72
C ALA A 156 -14.61 -8.59 14.93
N VAL A 157 -15.91 -8.90 15.01
CA VAL A 157 -16.98 -7.91 15.09
C VAL A 157 -17.92 -8.32 16.21
N ILE A 158 -18.30 -7.35 17.04
CA ILE A 158 -19.40 -7.49 18.00
C ILE A 158 -20.54 -6.63 17.47
N VAL A 159 -21.69 -7.25 17.28
CA VAL A 159 -22.91 -6.60 16.82
C VAL A 159 -24.01 -6.69 17.87
N GLU A 160 -24.85 -5.67 17.92
CA GLU A 160 -26.14 -5.70 18.59
C GLU A 160 -27.24 -5.63 17.53
N VAL A 161 -28.30 -6.43 17.71
CA VAL A 161 -29.47 -6.42 16.83
C VAL A 161 -30.69 -6.06 17.66
N ASP A 162 -31.35 -4.96 17.31
CA ASP A 162 -32.60 -4.57 17.94
C ASP A 162 -33.73 -5.55 17.52
N PRO A 163 -34.40 -6.22 18.46
CA PRO A 163 -35.37 -7.28 18.13
C PRO A 163 -36.69 -6.75 17.55
N GLY A 164 -36.99 -5.45 17.70
CA GLY A 164 -38.22 -4.83 17.20
C GLY A 164 -38.06 -4.23 15.81
N THR A 165 -36.88 -3.70 15.51
CA THR A 165 -36.58 -2.97 14.25
C THR A 165 -35.62 -3.71 13.34
N CYS A 166 -34.91 -4.73 13.84
CA CYS A 166 -33.81 -5.40 13.17
C CYS A 166 -32.67 -4.47 12.76
N ALA A 167 -32.55 -3.30 13.42
CA ALA A 167 -31.40 -2.42 13.27
C ALA A 167 -30.15 -3.12 13.81
N VAL A 168 -29.05 -3.03 13.05
CA VAL A 168 -27.75 -3.60 13.42
C VAL A 168 -26.83 -2.48 13.86
N THR A 169 -26.30 -2.58 15.08
CA THR A 169 -25.28 -1.68 15.61
C THR A 169 -23.96 -2.44 15.72
N ILE A 170 -22.86 -1.84 15.25
CA ILE A 170 -21.52 -2.42 15.42
C ILE A 170 -20.88 -1.84 16.68
N GLU A 171 -20.94 -2.60 17.77
CA GLU A 171 -20.41 -2.20 19.08
C GLU A 171 -18.88 -2.17 19.10
N LYS A 172 -18.26 -3.14 18.42
CA LYS A 172 -16.81 -3.25 18.38
C LYS A 172 -16.34 -3.88 17.09
N TYR A 173 -15.27 -3.32 16.53
CA TYR A 173 -14.56 -3.90 15.40
C TYR A 173 -13.07 -4.04 15.74
N ALA A 174 -12.50 -5.21 15.51
CA ALA A 174 -11.07 -5.45 15.61
C ALA A 174 -10.51 -5.98 14.28
N VAL A 175 -9.36 -5.45 13.88
CA VAL A 175 -8.62 -5.86 12.68
C VAL A 175 -7.19 -6.17 13.09
N VAL A 176 -6.74 -7.40 12.84
CA VAL A 176 -5.32 -7.73 12.87
C VAL A 176 -4.89 -8.02 11.44
N HIS A 177 -3.97 -7.23 10.89
CA HIS A 177 -3.50 -7.40 9.51
C HIS A 177 -1.99 -7.67 9.46
N ASP A 178 -1.58 -8.44 8.46
CA ASP A 178 -0.19 -8.72 8.12
C ASP A 178 0.05 -8.39 6.65
N CYS A 179 0.65 -7.23 6.44
CA CYS A 179 1.13 -6.77 5.15
C CYS A 179 2.67 -6.77 5.07
N GLY A 180 3.35 -7.61 5.86
CA GLY A 180 4.80 -7.54 6.01
C GLY A 180 5.24 -6.18 6.58
N ARG A 181 6.44 -5.74 6.22
CA ARG A 181 7.01 -4.49 6.73
C ARG A 181 6.14 -3.29 6.39
N LEU A 182 5.88 -2.41 7.37
CA LEU A 182 5.16 -1.16 7.15
C LEU A 182 6.10 -0.07 6.62
N ILE A 183 5.75 0.56 5.50
CA ILE A 183 6.41 1.79 5.06
C ILE A 183 6.02 2.95 5.97
N ASN A 184 4.70 3.09 6.21
CA ASN A 184 4.16 4.14 7.06
C ASN A 184 2.95 3.61 7.84
N PRO A 185 3.10 3.38 9.16
CA PRO A 185 2.02 2.84 9.98
C PRO A 185 0.75 3.69 9.97
N ARG A 186 0.86 5.02 9.94
CA ARG A 186 -0.29 5.93 9.95
C ARG A 186 -1.10 5.88 8.66
N ILE A 187 -0.41 5.74 7.52
CA ILE A 187 -1.09 5.58 6.21
C ILE A 187 -1.82 4.25 6.18
N VAL A 188 -1.17 3.18 6.65
CA VAL A 188 -1.78 1.84 6.68
C VAL A 188 -2.99 1.81 7.61
N GLU A 189 -2.89 2.38 8.81
CA GLU A 189 -4.02 2.54 9.73
C GLU A 189 -5.20 3.28 9.07
N GLY A 190 -4.93 4.38 8.36
CA GLY A 190 -5.95 5.10 7.59
C GLY A 190 -6.59 4.27 6.48
N GLN A 191 -5.83 3.41 5.79
CA GLN A 191 -6.38 2.46 4.81
C GLN A 191 -7.28 1.42 5.47
N ILE A 192 -6.92 0.92 6.66
CA ILE A 192 -7.77 -0.01 7.41
C ILE A 192 -9.08 0.67 7.81
N HIS A 193 -9.05 1.90 8.33
CA HIS A 193 -10.29 2.63 8.65
C HIS A 193 -11.20 2.81 7.44
N GLY A 194 -10.66 3.27 6.30
CA GLY A 194 -11.42 3.43 5.07
C GLY A 194 -11.98 2.10 4.55
N GLY A 195 -11.16 1.04 4.59
CA GLY A 195 -11.57 -0.30 4.16
C GLY A 195 -12.66 -0.88 5.05
N VAL A 196 -12.59 -0.71 6.37
CA VAL A 196 -13.66 -1.15 7.29
C VAL A 196 -14.95 -0.39 7.01
N ALA A 197 -14.90 0.92 6.81
CA ALA A 197 -16.08 1.71 6.46
C ALA A 197 -16.72 1.23 5.15
N GLN A 198 -15.92 0.95 4.12
CA GLN A 198 -16.38 0.37 2.86
C GLN A 198 -16.95 -1.04 3.05
N GLY A 199 -16.33 -1.85 3.90
CA GLY A 199 -16.81 -3.18 4.25
C GLY A 199 -18.18 -3.15 4.96
N VAL A 200 -18.41 -2.17 5.83
CA VAL A 200 -19.71 -1.91 6.47
C VAL A 200 -20.75 -1.48 5.44
N GLY A 201 -20.38 -0.55 4.55
CA GLY A 201 -21.21 -0.12 3.42
C GLY A 201 -21.70 -1.31 2.59
N GLY A 202 -20.76 -2.09 2.06
CA GLY A 202 -21.08 -3.29 1.26
C GLY A 202 -21.80 -4.41 2.02
N ALA A 203 -21.66 -4.48 3.35
CA ALA A 203 -22.32 -5.49 4.16
C ALA A 203 -23.77 -5.15 4.51
N LEU A 204 -24.10 -3.87 4.74
CA LEU A 204 -25.39 -3.51 5.34
C LEU A 204 -26.23 -2.56 4.47
N TYR A 205 -25.63 -1.88 3.49
CA TYR A 205 -26.24 -0.72 2.84
C TYR A 205 -26.17 -0.73 1.30
N GLU A 206 -24.98 -0.93 0.73
CA GLU A 206 -24.70 -0.64 -0.68
C GLU A 206 -25.26 -1.73 -1.62
N VAL A 207 -26.28 -1.37 -2.40
CA VAL A 207 -26.87 -2.23 -3.44
C VAL A 207 -27.09 -1.42 -4.71
N MET A 208 -26.86 -2.02 -5.88
CA MET A 208 -27.35 -1.48 -7.15
C MET A 208 -28.70 -2.13 -7.47
N ALA A 209 -29.79 -1.37 -7.30
CA ALA A 209 -31.15 -1.88 -7.45
C ALA A 209 -31.62 -1.71 -8.90
N TYR A 210 -31.93 -2.81 -9.57
CA TYR A 210 -32.49 -2.80 -10.93
C TYR A 210 -33.93 -3.30 -10.92
N ASP A 211 -34.80 -2.68 -11.73
CA ASP A 211 -36.14 -3.20 -11.98
C ASP A 211 -36.14 -4.31 -13.05
N ASP A 212 -37.31 -4.88 -13.33
CA ASP A 212 -37.50 -5.96 -14.32
C ASP A 212 -37.15 -5.54 -15.76
N MET A 213 -37.03 -4.23 -16.03
CA MET A 213 -36.63 -3.66 -17.31
C MET A 213 -35.14 -3.29 -17.35
N GLY A 214 -34.38 -3.60 -16.30
CA GLY A 214 -32.96 -3.30 -16.19
C GLY A 214 -32.65 -1.82 -15.92
N GLN A 215 -33.61 -1.03 -15.44
CA GLN A 215 -33.35 0.36 -15.05
C GLN A 215 -32.79 0.44 -13.63
N LEU A 216 -31.67 1.14 -13.47
CA LEU A 216 -31.06 1.41 -12.16
C LEU A 216 -31.94 2.40 -11.36
N GLN A 217 -32.54 1.92 -10.28
CA GLN A 217 -33.53 2.66 -9.50
C GLN A 217 -32.89 3.61 -8.48
N ASN A 218 -31.67 3.34 -8.04
CA ASN A 218 -31.01 4.10 -6.98
C ASN A 218 -29.68 4.74 -7.43
N ALA A 219 -29.70 5.43 -8.57
CA ALA A 219 -28.52 6.05 -9.18
C ALA A 219 -28.05 7.36 -8.51
N SER A 220 -28.51 7.67 -7.30
CA SER A 220 -28.16 8.89 -6.56
C SER A 220 -27.97 8.60 -5.06
N PHE A 221 -27.25 9.46 -4.35
CA PHE A 221 -27.07 9.34 -2.89
C PHE A 221 -28.34 9.55 -2.05
N MET A 222 -29.47 9.89 -2.68
CA MET A 222 -30.77 9.85 -1.99
C MET A 222 -31.18 8.41 -1.65
N ASP A 223 -30.82 7.46 -2.52
CA ASP A 223 -31.30 6.07 -2.46
C ASP A 223 -30.16 5.04 -2.46
N PHE A 224 -28.95 5.41 -2.91
CA PHE A 224 -27.73 4.63 -2.74
C PHE A 224 -27.14 4.94 -1.36
N LEU A 225 -27.32 4.01 -0.43
CA LEU A 225 -26.98 4.20 0.98
C LEU A 225 -25.47 4.06 1.19
N MET A 226 -24.78 5.21 1.19
CA MET A 226 -23.41 5.32 1.71
C MET A 226 -23.45 5.44 3.23
N PRO A 227 -22.65 4.69 3.99
CA PRO A 227 -22.61 4.81 5.45
C PRO A 227 -22.09 6.19 5.87
N TYR A 228 -22.73 6.80 6.86
CA TYR A 228 -22.17 7.95 7.59
C TYR A 228 -21.29 7.45 8.75
N VAL A 229 -20.66 8.40 9.43
CA VAL A 229 -19.87 8.13 10.64
C VAL A 229 -20.70 7.49 11.77
N SER A 230 -22.04 7.62 11.73
CA SER A 230 -22.94 6.98 12.70
C SER A 230 -23.08 5.49 12.49
N GLU A 231 -22.92 4.99 11.26
CA GLU A 231 -23.05 3.57 10.92
C GLU A 231 -21.69 2.85 10.92
N VAL A 232 -20.58 3.59 10.85
CA VAL A 232 -19.22 3.04 10.98
C VAL A 232 -18.87 2.88 12.47
N PRO A 233 -18.17 1.79 12.86
CA PRO A 233 -17.75 1.59 14.25
C PRO A 233 -16.97 2.79 14.80
N ARG A 234 -17.40 3.33 15.94
CA ARG A 234 -16.72 4.47 16.58
C ARG A 234 -15.27 4.18 16.96
N ARG A 235 -14.95 2.90 17.18
CA ARG A 235 -13.62 2.42 17.53
C ARG A 235 -13.31 1.15 16.74
N ILE A 236 -12.19 1.19 16.02
CA ILE A 236 -11.60 0.05 15.33
C ILE A 236 -10.29 -0.26 16.07
N ASP A 237 -10.22 -1.40 16.76
CA ASP A 237 -8.98 -1.85 17.39
C ASP A 237 -8.09 -2.48 16.31
N ILE A 238 -6.99 -1.81 15.95
CA ILE A 238 -6.08 -2.25 14.88
C ILE A 238 -4.80 -2.84 15.48
N GLY A 239 -4.49 -4.07 15.08
CA GLY A 239 -3.23 -4.73 15.34
C GLY A 239 -2.48 -5.04 14.04
N HIS A 240 -1.15 -5.08 14.12
CA HIS A 240 -0.30 -5.48 13.02
C HIS A 240 0.57 -6.66 13.41
N GLN A 241 0.62 -7.69 12.57
CA GLN A 241 1.64 -8.74 12.61
C GLN A 241 2.57 -8.57 11.42
N GLU A 242 3.87 -8.72 11.65
CA GLU A 242 4.87 -8.56 10.59
C GLU A 242 5.45 -9.92 10.18
N THR A 243 4.97 -10.46 9.06
CA THR A 243 5.63 -11.56 8.36
C THR A 243 6.16 -11.05 7.03
N ALA A 244 7.44 -10.70 6.96
CA ALA A 244 8.06 -10.16 5.75
C ALA A 244 7.86 -11.07 4.53
N SER A 245 7.59 -10.47 3.36
CA SER A 245 7.52 -11.24 2.12
C SER A 245 8.92 -11.69 1.68
N PRO A 246 9.17 -12.98 1.42
CA PRO A 246 10.44 -13.43 0.85
C PRO A 246 10.56 -13.14 -0.65
N LEU A 247 9.50 -12.58 -1.26
CA LEU A 247 9.42 -12.40 -2.71
C LEU A 247 9.94 -11.05 -3.17
N ASN A 248 10.14 -10.09 -2.26
CA ASN A 248 10.58 -8.75 -2.62
C ASN A 248 11.59 -8.16 -1.62
N PRO A 249 12.54 -7.32 -2.10
CA PRO A 249 13.61 -6.76 -1.27
C PRO A 249 13.14 -6.03 -0.01
N LEU A 250 12.02 -5.31 -0.09
CA LEU A 250 11.50 -4.52 1.03
C LEU A 250 10.72 -5.35 2.06
N GLY A 251 10.43 -6.62 1.79
CA GLY A 251 9.64 -7.47 2.68
C GLY A 251 8.17 -7.07 2.82
N ILE A 252 7.64 -6.27 1.89
CA ILE A 252 6.30 -5.65 1.96
C ILE A 252 5.23 -6.47 1.21
N LYS A 253 3.96 -6.27 1.57
CA LYS A 253 2.78 -6.85 0.91
C LYS A 253 1.71 -5.76 0.72
N GLY A 254 0.65 -6.07 -0.03
CA GLY A 254 -0.49 -5.15 -0.20
C GLY A 254 -1.32 -4.99 1.09
N ALA A 255 -1.77 -3.76 1.38
CA ALA A 255 -2.58 -3.44 2.56
C ALA A 255 -3.88 -2.65 2.25
N GLY A 256 -4.01 -2.08 1.05
CA GLY A 256 -5.08 -1.12 0.72
C GLY A 256 -6.49 -1.69 0.83
N GLU A 257 -6.65 -3.00 0.62
CA GLU A 257 -7.94 -3.69 0.68
C GLU A 257 -8.12 -4.54 1.95
N ALA A 258 -7.16 -4.49 2.89
CA ALA A 258 -7.18 -5.34 4.07
C ALA A 258 -8.41 -5.06 4.97
N GLY A 259 -8.88 -3.81 5.03
CA GLY A 259 -10.07 -3.46 5.79
C GLY A 259 -11.39 -3.91 5.14
N VAL A 260 -11.47 -3.93 3.80
CA VAL A 260 -12.73 -4.13 3.07
C VAL A 260 -13.02 -5.61 2.80
N ILE A 261 -12.00 -6.39 2.40
CA ILE A 261 -12.19 -7.78 1.94
C ILE A 261 -12.93 -8.64 2.98
N PRO A 262 -12.58 -8.63 4.28
CA PRO A 262 -13.24 -9.48 5.26
C PRO A 262 -14.55 -8.90 5.81
N GLY A 263 -14.88 -7.64 5.48
CA GLY A 263 -15.95 -6.87 6.11
C GLY A 263 -17.30 -7.58 6.16
N SER A 264 -17.84 -7.92 4.98
CA SER A 264 -19.14 -8.59 4.87
C SER A 264 -19.17 -9.96 5.54
N ALA A 265 -18.09 -10.75 5.42
CA ALA A 265 -18.01 -12.07 6.02
C ALA A 265 -17.96 -12.00 7.55
N ALA A 266 -17.22 -11.04 8.11
CA ALA A 266 -17.10 -10.86 9.55
C ALA A 266 -18.42 -10.37 10.17
N ILE A 267 -19.12 -9.45 9.50
CA ILE A 267 -20.44 -8.97 9.93
C ILE A 267 -21.48 -10.09 9.81
N ALA A 268 -21.48 -10.86 8.71
CA ALA A 268 -22.34 -12.03 8.56
C ALA A 268 -22.13 -13.02 9.72
N ALA A 269 -20.89 -13.41 9.99
CA ALA A 269 -20.58 -14.36 11.07
C ALA A 269 -21.06 -13.86 12.44
N ALA A 270 -20.91 -12.56 12.74
CA ALA A 270 -21.38 -11.98 13.99
C ALA A 270 -22.92 -11.99 14.09
N LEU A 271 -23.62 -11.75 12.99
CA LEU A 271 -25.08 -11.85 12.94
C LEU A 271 -25.59 -13.31 13.01
N GLU A 272 -24.90 -14.25 12.37
CA GLU A 272 -25.19 -15.69 12.49
C GLU A 272 -25.05 -16.16 13.95
N ASP A 273 -23.99 -15.72 14.64
CA ASP A 273 -23.75 -16.00 16.07
C ASP A 273 -24.87 -15.40 16.95
N ALA A 274 -25.22 -14.13 16.72
CA ALA A 274 -26.23 -13.43 17.52
C ALA A 274 -27.66 -13.99 17.35
N LEU A 275 -28.00 -14.49 16.15
CA LEU A 275 -29.37 -14.84 15.79
C LEU A 275 -29.60 -16.35 15.61
N GLY A 276 -28.54 -17.15 15.48
CA GLY A 276 -28.65 -18.58 15.19
C GLY A 276 -29.25 -18.90 13.83
N ILE A 277 -29.19 -17.95 12.88
CA ILE A 277 -29.69 -18.11 11.51
C ILE A 277 -28.54 -18.12 10.51
N ARG A 278 -28.69 -18.85 9.40
CA ARG A 278 -27.72 -18.82 8.31
C ARG A 278 -27.91 -17.57 7.46
N ILE A 279 -26.82 -16.87 7.17
CA ILE A 279 -26.78 -15.75 6.23
C ILE A 279 -26.11 -16.22 4.93
N THR A 280 -26.80 -16.03 3.81
CA THR A 280 -26.35 -16.47 2.48
C THR A 280 -26.20 -15.33 1.48
N GLN A 281 -26.65 -14.13 1.83
CA GLN A 281 -26.64 -12.96 0.96
C GLN A 281 -26.35 -11.68 1.74
N MET A 282 -25.70 -10.75 1.05
CA MET A 282 -25.39 -9.38 1.48
C MET A 282 -25.63 -8.44 0.28
N PRO A 283 -25.89 -7.14 0.49
CA PRO A 283 -26.03 -6.48 1.80
C PRO A 283 -27.28 -6.91 2.56
N LEU A 284 -27.26 -6.77 3.89
CA LEU A 284 -28.33 -7.19 4.78
C LEU A 284 -28.84 -6.03 5.63
N GLY A 285 -29.78 -5.26 5.07
CA GLY A 285 -30.48 -4.22 5.79
C GLY A 285 -31.56 -4.77 6.75
N PRO A 286 -32.20 -3.89 7.56
CA PRO A 286 -33.17 -4.30 8.57
C PRO A 286 -34.36 -5.09 8.02
N SER A 287 -34.88 -4.71 6.84
CA SER A 287 -36.01 -5.41 6.21
C SER A 287 -35.63 -6.83 5.77
N GLN A 288 -34.45 -6.99 5.15
CA GLN A 288 -33.96 -8.31 4.75
C GLN A 288 -33.69 -9.18 5.99
N LEU A 289 -33.11 -8.60 7.03
CA LEU A 289 -32.84 -9.30 8.29
C LEU A 289 -34.14 -9.75 8.98
N TYR A 290 -35.16 -8.89 9.02
CA TYR A 290 -36.49 -9.22 9.53
C TYR A 290 -37.10 -10.42 8.80
N ASP A 291 -37.06 -10.42 7.47
CA ASP A 291 -37.61 -11.51 6.67
C ASP A 291 -36.87 -12.83 6.91
N LEU A 292 -35.54 -12.80 7.06
CA LEU A 292 -34.74 -13.98 7.41
C LEU A 292 -35.10 -14.52 8.81
N ILE A 293 -35.18 -13.66 9.81
CA ILE A 293 -35.56 -14.04 11.19
C ILE A 293 -36.96 -14.66 11.20
N ARG A 294 -37.91 -14.07 10.48
CA ARG A 294 -39.28 -14.58 10.36
C ARG A 294 -39.31 -15.95 9.67
N ALA A 295 -38.59 -16.10 8.55
CA ALA A 295 -38.52 -17.36 7.82
C ALA A 295 -37.90 -18.49 8.65
N ALA A 296 -36.91 -18.18 9.48
CA ALA A 296 -36.30 -19.13 10.42
C ALA A 296 -37.30 -19.55 11.52
N ARG A 297 -38.04 -18.60 12.11
CA ARG A 297 -39.08 -18.88 13.11
C ARG A 297 -40.22 -19.75 12.56
N ASP A 298 -40.62 -19.51 11.31
CA ASP A 298 -41.70 -20.26 10.66
C ASP A 298 -41.25 -21.66 10.17
N GLY A 299 -40.00 -22.07 10.45
CA GLY A 299 -39.45 -23.36 10.03
C GLY A 299 -39.35 -23.51 8.50
N ARG A 300 -39.28 -22.39 7.77
CA ARG A 300 -39.20 -22.36 6.31
C ARG A 300 -37.76 -22.33 5.79
N ALA A 301 -36.80 -21.87 6.60
CA ALA A 301 -35.39 -21.77 6.22
C ALA A 301 -34.74 -23.13 5.89
N ASP A 302 -35.17 -24.22 6.54
CA ASP A 302 -34.63 -25.58 6.28
C ASP A 302 -35.36 -26.35 5.16
N ARG A 303 -36.52 -25.87 4.68
CA ARG A 303 -37.34 -26.61 3.71
C ARG A 303 -36.90 -26.40 2.26
N THR A 304 -36.32 -25.25 1.94
CA THR A 304 -35.78 -24.97 0.59
C THR A 304 -34.55 -25.81 0.26
N ASN A 305 -33.72 -26.14 1.26
CA ASN A 305 -32.55 -27.02 1.05
C ASN A 305 -32.88 -28.51 1.04
N ASN A 306 -33.89 -28.96 1.79
CA ASN A 306 -34.29 -30.37 1.78
C ASN A 306 -34.96 -30.80 0.46
N HIS A 307 -35.56 -29.87 -0.29
CA HIS A 307 -36.08 -30.19 -1.62
C HIS A 307 -34.94 -30.35 -2.64
N ALA A 308 -33.93 -29.47 -2.63
CA ALA A 308 -32.77 -29.54 -3.52
C ALA A 308 -31.88 -30.78 -3.26
N ARG A 309 -31.69 -31.18 -1.99
CA ARG A 309 -30.94 -32.39 -1.62
C ARG A 309 -31.68 -33.68 -1.98
N ARG A 310 -32.99 -33.76 -1.75
CA ARG A 310 -33.78 -34.96 -2.13
C ARG A 310 -33.84 -35.16 -3.64
N SER A 311 -33.92 -34.09 -4.42
CA SER A 311 -33.87 -34.19 -5.89
C SER A 311 -32.51 -34.63 -6.45
N GLN A 312 -31.41 -34.49 -5.69
CA GLN A 312 -30.10 -35.03 -6.07
C GLN A 312 -29.92 -36.49 -5.66
N GLU A 313 -30.47 -36.91 -4.50
CA GLU A 313 -30.38 -38.31 -4.05
C GLU A 313 -31.32 -39.25 -4.82
N GLU A 314 -32.47 -38.77 -5.32
CA GLU A 314 -33.38 -39.57 -6.16
C GLU A 314 -32.92 -39.73 -7.63
N SER A 315 -31.80 -39.10 -8.00
CA SER A 315 -31.24 -39.14 -9.36
C SER A 315 -29.86 -39.85 -9.44
N THR A 316 -29.50 -40.63 -8.42
CA THR A 316 -28.31 -41.51 -8.39
C THR A 316 -28.68 -42.98 -8.29
#